data_AF-A0A376J5V1-F1
#
_entry.id   AF-A0A376J5V1-F1
#
_cell.length_a   1.000
_cell.length_b   1.000
_cell.length_c   1.000
_cell.angle_alpha   90.00
_cell.angle_beta   90.00
_cell.angle_gamma   90.00
#
_symmetry.space_group_name_H-M   'P 1'
#
loop_
_entity.id
_entity.type
_entity.pdbx_description
1 polymer ?
#
loop_
_entity_poly.entity_id
_entity_poly.type
_entity_poly.pdbx_seq_one_letter_code
_entity_poly.pdbx_strand_id
1 'polypeptide(L)'
;MSQRLKLFSRLRLRDLMPVPPAVAEYSTGLRMGDTAEQMAKTYGITREQQDALAHRSHQRAAQAWSDGKLKEEVMTAFIPPYKQPLVEDNNIRGNSSLADYAKLRPAFDRKHGTVTAANSTPLTDGAAAVILMTESRAKELGLVPLGVSAQLRIYCDRCLAGHVARSGLVNAAGAGTCRFDNERSDIDRYARSLCSSDTGEYSVAG
;
A
#
# COMPACT_ATOMS: atom_id res chain seq x y z
N MET A 1 -31.13 28.76 38.28
CA MET A 1 -31.87 28.06 37.20
C MET A 1 -31.62 28.63 35.79
N SER A 2 -31.59 29.95 35.60
CA SER A 2 -31.44 30.61 34.27
C SER A 2 -30.16 30.25 33.49
N GLN A 3 -29.01 30.03 34.16
CA GLN A 3 -27.75 29.66 33.48
C GLN A 3 -27.75 28.24 32.90
N ARG A 4 -28.45 27.27 33.52
CA ARG A 4 -28.57 25.90 33.00
C ARG A 4 -29.42 25.83 31.74
N LEU A 5 -30.45 26.68 31.63
CA LEU A 5 -31.31 26.77 30.43
C LEU A 5 -30.58 27.41 29.24
N LYS A 6 -29.65 28.35 29.46
CA LYS A 6 -28.79 28.92 28.41
C LYS A 6 -27.79 27.91 27.82
N LEU A 7 -27.45 26.84 28.54
CA LEU A 7 -26.62 25.76 28.03
C LEU A 7 -27.39 24.87 27.05
N PHE A 8 -28.66 24.57 27.34
CA PHE A 8 -29.52 23.82 26.44
C PHE A 8 -29.81 24.57 25.13
N SER A 9 -29.92 25.90 25.16
CA SER A 9 -30.12 26.70 23.93
C SER A 9 -28.87 26.82 23.05
N ARG A 10 -27.71 26.32 23.50
CA ARG A 10 -26.46 26.30 22.73
C ARG A 10 -26.14 24.93 22.12
N LEU A 11 -26.79 23.87 22.58
CA LEU A 11 -26.62 22.52 22.03
C LEU A 11 -27.22 22.49 20.63
N ARG A 12 -26.37 22.26 19.62
CA ARG A 12 -26.82 22.11 18.24
C ARG A 12 -27.12 20.64 18.00
N LEU A 13 -28.06 20.34 17.11
CA LEU A 13 -28.39 18.96 16.73
C LEU A 13 -27.14 18.15 16.27
N ARG A 14 -26.12 18.85 15.75
CA ARG A 14 -24.83 18.28 15.32
C ARG A 14 -23.95 17.79 16.47
N ASP A 15 -24.11 18.32 17.68
CA ASP A 15 -23.34 17.91 18.86
C ASP A 15 -23.84 16.57 19.44
N LEU A 16 -25.05 16.15 19.06
CA LEU A 16 -25.65 14.85 19.36
C LEU A 16 -25.43 13.82 18.25
N MET A 17 -24.86 14.24 17.11
CA MET A 17 -24.55 13.31 16.03
C MET A 17 -23.26 12.56 16.38
N PRO A 18 -23.23 11.23 16.20
CA PRO A 18 -22.01 10.46 16.41
C PRO A 18 -20.93 10.98 15.46
N VAL A 19 -19.76 11.33 16.00
CA VAL A 19 -18.60 11.70 15.20
C VAL A 19 -18.16 10.44 14.47
N PRO A 20 -18.22 10.37 13.13
CA PRO A 20 -17.75 9.20 12.41
C PRO A 20 -16.25 9.06 12.65
N PRO A 21 -15.74 7.82 12.87
CA PRO A 21 -14.32 7.61 13.05
C PRO A 21 -13.58 8.12 11.81
N ALA A 22 -12.69 9.09 12.00
CA ALA A 22 -11.87 9.60 10.91
C ALA A 22 -10.75 8.60 10.65
N VAL A 23 -10.57 8.20 9.38
CA VAL A 23 -9.39 7.44 8.90
C VAL A 23 -8.20 8.41 8.79
N ALA A 24 -7.95 9.14 9.87
CA ALA A 24 -6.86 10.07 10.01
C ALA A 24 -5.88 9.48 11.01
N GLU A 25 -4.59 9.59 10.69
CA GLU A 25 -3.52 9.14 11.57
C GLU A 25 -3.60 9.89 12.90
N TYR A 26 -3.52 9.17 14.02
CA TYR A 26 -3.76 9.73 15.35
C TYR A 26 -2.74 10.84 15.69
N SER A 27 -1.51 10.69 15.20
CA SER A 27 -0.40 11.58 15.56
C SER A 27 -0.31 12.82 14.67
N THR A 28 -0.73 12.74 13.40
CA THR A 28 -0.59 13.84 12.43
C THR A 28 -1.92 14.50 12.07
N GLY A 29 -3.05 13.82 12.30
CA GLY A 29 -4.37 14.27 11.88
C GLY A 29 -4.58 14.27 10.36
N LEU A 30 -3.61 13.75 9.60
CA LEU A 30 -3.66 13.66 8.13
C LEU A 30 -4.20 12.28 7.71
N ARG A 31 -4.85 12.22 6.55
CA ARG A 31 -5.20 10.95 5.90
C ARG A 31 -3.98 10.47 5.12
N MET A 32 -3.87 9.15 4.92
CA MET A 32 -2.77 8.58 4.14
C MET A 32 -2.64 9.20 2.74
N GLY A 33 -3.75 9.50 2.07
CA GLY A 33 -3.72 10.17 0.77
C GLY A 33 -3.29 11.63 0.81
N ASP A 34 -3.52 12.35 1.92
CA ASP A 34 -3.00 13.72 2.07
C ASP A 34 -1.48 13.71 2.18
N THR A 35 -0.91 12.69 2.83
CA THR A 35 0.54 12.48 2.88
C THR A 35 1.12 12.05 1.52
N ALA A 36 0.39 11.24 0.75
CA ALA A 36 0.77 10.88 -0.62
C ALA A 36 0.85 12.12 -1.53
N GLU A 37 -0.14 13.02 -1.45
CA GLU A 37 -0.10 14.29 -2.19
C GLU A 37 1.08 15.19 -1.78
N GLN A 38 1.40 15.25 -0.49
CA GLN A 38 2.58 15.99 -0.02
C GLN A 38 3.88 15.36 -0.55
N MET A 39 3.94 14.03 -0.62
CA MET A 39 5.07 13.30 -1.19
C MET A 39 5.23 13.59 -2.68
N ALA A 40 4.16 13.47 -3.46
CA ALA A 40 4.15 13.78 -4.88
C ALA A 40 4.66 15.21 -5.14
N LYS A 41 4.16 16.19 -4.37
CA LYS A 41 4.57 17.60 -4.46
C LYS A 41 6.04 17.82 -4.06
N THR A 42 6.51 17.13 -3.02
CA THR A 42 7.90 17.27 -2.52
C THR A 42 8.92 16.71 -3.51
N TYR A 43 8.61 15.58 -4.15
CA TYR A 43 9.51 14.91 -5.10
C TYR A 43 9.24 15.28 -6.57
N GLY A 44 8.26 16.16 -6.84
CA GLY A 44 7.92 16.59 -8.19
C GLY A 44 7.41 15.45 -9.08
N ILE A 45 6.73 14.45 -8.50
CA ILE A 45 6.20 13.30 -9.24
C ILE A 45 4.97 13.76 -10.01
N THR A 46 5.03 13.65 -11.35
CA THR A 46 3.93 14.13 -12.19
C THR A 46 2.76 13.17 -12.17
N ARG A 47 1.58 13.67 -12.55
CA ARG A 47 0.37 12.87 -12.62
C ARG A 47 0.49 11.72 -13.62
N GLU A 48 1.17 11.96 -14.73
CA GLU A 48 1.37 10.99 -15.81
C GLU A 48 2.27 9.85 -15.33
N GLN A 49 3.30 10.15 -14.52
CA GLN A 49 4.18 9.14 -13.93
C GLN A 49 3.43 8.24 -12.95
N GLN A 50 2.57 8.84 -12.11
CA GLN A 50 1.70 8.10 -11.18
C GLN A 50 0.76 7.15 -11.91
N ASP A 51 0.05 7.66 -12.92
CA ASP A 51 -0.92 6.88 -13.67
C ASP A 51 -0.24 5.77 -14.51
N ALA A 52 0.93 6.04 -15.07
CA ALA A 52 1.73 5.03 -15.78
C ALA A 52 2.18 3.89 -14.85
N LEU A 53 2.62 4.22 -13.62
CA LEU A 53 3.00 3.22 -12.63
C LEU A 53 1.81 2.32 -12.26
N ALA A 54 0.65 2.94 -11.98
CA ALA A 54 -0.56 2.22 -11.61
C ALA A 54 -1.05 1.30 -12.73
N HIS A 55 -1.04 1.79 -13.98
CA HIS A 55 -1.41 1.00 -15.15
C HIS A 55 -0.48 -0.20 -15.35
N ARG A 56 0.85 0.01 -15.28
CA ARG A 56 1.82 -1.08 -15.40
C ARG A 56 1.68 -2.12 -14.29
N SER A 57 1.36 -1.70 -13.07
CA SER A 57 1.10 -2.61 -11.94
C SER A 57 -0.10 -3.53 -12.24
N HIS A 58 -1.22 -2.97 -12.70
CA HIS A 58 -2.40 -3.77 -13.09
C HIS A 58 -2.12 -4.71 -14.27
N GLN A 59 -1.38 -4.26 -15.29
CA GLN A 59 -0.99 -5.11 -16.42
C GLN A 59 -0.11 -6.30 -15.98
N ARG A 60 0.90 -6.05 -15.15
CA ARG A 60 1.77 -7.11 -14.61
C ARG A 60 0.98 -8.10 -13.75
N ALA A 61 0.06 -7.60 -12.92
CA ALA A 61 -0.81 -8.45 -12.11
C ALA A 61 -1.73 -9.33 -12.98
N ALA A 62 -2.35 -8.75 -14.02
CA ALA A 62 -3.18 -9.49 -14.96
C ALA A 62 -2.37 -10.57 -15.71
N GLN A 63 -1.15 -10.24 -16.14
CA GLN A 63 -0.26 -11.20 -16.77
C GLN A 63 0.14 -12.33 -15.80
N ALA A 64 0.46 -12.01 -14.55
CA ALA A 64 0.84 -13.01 -13.56
C ALA A 64 -0.28 -14.02 -13.27
N TRP A 65 -1.54 -13.55 -13.24
CA TRP A 65 -2.71 -14.43 -13.15
C TRP A 65 -2.92 -15.27 -14.41
N SER A 66 -2.80 -14.66 -15.60
CA SER A 66 -2.89 -15.39 -16.87
C SER A 66 -1.81 -16.46 -17.03
N ASP A 67 -0.58 -16.16 -16.58
CA ASP A 67 0.56 -17.09 -16.58
C ASP A 67 0.42 -18.19 -15.52
N GLY A 68 -0.54 -18.07 -14.58
CA GLY A 68 -0.74 -19.00 -13.49
C GLY A 68 0.31 -18.93 -12.37
N LYS A 69 1.16 -17.91 -12.35
CA LYS A 69 2.24 -17.75 -11.36
C LYS A 69 1.74 -17.63 -9.92
N LEU A 70 0.54 -17.10 -9.73
CA LEU A 70 -0.06 -16.86 -8.42
C LEU A 70 -0.89 -18.05 -7.91
N LYS A 71 -1.11 -19.09 -8.73
CA LYS A 71 -1.96 -20.23 -8.37
C LYS A 71 -1.41 -21.06 -7.21
N GLU A 72 -0.08 -21.10 -7.05
CA GLU A 72 0.57 -21.84 -5.97
C GLU A 72 0.57 -21.07 -4.64
N GLU A 73 0.48 -19.73 -4.69
CA GLU A 73 0.52 -18.87 -3.51
C GLU A 73 -0.89 -18.54 -2.97
N VAL A 74 -1.89 -18.45 -3.86
CA VAL A 74 -3.26 -18.06 -3.49
C VAL A 74 -4.12 -19.29 -3.23
N MET A 75 -4.59 -19.42 -1.99
CA MET A 75 -5.55 -20.45 -1.62
C MET A 75 -6.98 -20.01 -1.94
N THR A 76 -7.79 -20.94 -2.44
CA THR A 76 -9.21 -20.68 -2.69
C THR A 76 -9.97 -20.52 -1.37
N ALA A 77 -10.63 -19.37 -1.21
CA ALA A 77 -11.40 -19.05 -0.01
C ALA A 77 -12.90 -19.33 -0.22
N PHE A 78 -13.52 -20.05 0.72
CA PHE A 78 -14.96 -20.29 0.79
C PHE A 78 -15.54 -19.49 1.95
N ILE A 79 -16.24 -18.40 1.63
CA ILE A 79 -16.69 -17.43 2.62
C ILE A 79 -18.22 -17.44 2.68
N PRO A 80 -18.84 -17.88 3.78
CA PRO A 80 -20.27 -17.66 4.00
C PRO A 80 -20.57 -16.15 4.06
N PRO A 81 -21.64 -15.61 3.45
CA PRO A 81 -22.79 -16.29 2.81
C PRO A 81 -22.63 -16.52 1.29
N TYR A 82 -21.45 -16.29 0.72
CA TYR A 82 -21.23 -16.38 -0.72
C TYR A 82 -21.20 -17.84 -1.18
N LYS A 83 -21.92 -18.13 -2.27
CA LYS A 83 -22.00 -19.49 -2.86
C LYS A 83 -20.82 -19.79 -3.79
N GLN A 84 -20.19 -18.76 -4.34
CA GLN A 84 -19.04 -18.92 -5.24
C GLN A 84 -17.74 -18.82 -4.44
N PRO A 85 -16.78 -19.73 -4.70
CA PRO A 85 -15.45 -19.61 -4.12
C PRO A 85 -14.73 -18.38 -4.67
N LEU A 86 -13.98 -17.69 -3.81
CA LEU A 86 -13.06 -16.65 -4.23
C LEU A 86 -11.72 -17.32 -4.58
N VAL A 87 -11.42 -17.39 -5.88
CA VAL A 87 -10.22 -18.04 -6.41
C VAL A 87 -9.17 -17.01 -6.84
N GLU A 88 -9.60 -15.82 -7.26
CA GLU A 88 -8.73 -14.79 -7.84
C GLU A 88 -8.96 -13.42 -7.18
N ASP A 89 -7.94 -12.56 -7.26
CA ASP A 89 -8.01 -11.19 -6.77
C ASP A 89 -8.98 -10.35 -7.61
N ASN A 90 -9.92 -9.68 -6.94
CA ASN A 90 -10.95 -8.87 -7.60
C ASN A 90 -10.49 -7.46 -8.02
N ASN A 91 -9.35 -6.98 -7.52
CA ASN A 91 -8.90 -5.60 -7.70
C ASN A 91 -8.15 -5.36 -9.02
N ILE A 92 -7.96 -6.39 -9.84
CA ILE A 92 -7.11 -6.32 -11.03
C ILE A 92 -7.91 -5.81 -12.24
N ARG A 93 -7.47 -4.68 -12.80
CA ARG A 93 -8.09 -4.04 -13.96
C ARG A 93 -7.29 -4.33 -15.23
N GLY A 94 -7.46 -5.54 -15.78
CA GLY A 94 -6.76 -5.99 -16.99
C GLY A 94 -7.07 -5.16 -18.26
N ASN A 95 -8.29 -4.63 -18.36
CA ASN A 95 -8.78 -3.88 -19.54
C ASN A 95 -8.65 -2.35 -19.40
N SER A 96 -7.87 -1.87 -18.43
CA SER A 96 -7.72 -0.43 -18.21
C SER A 96 -6.93 0.24 -19.35
N SER A 97 -7.31 1.47 -19.74
CA SER A 97 -6.53 2.28 -20.69
C SER A 97 -6.00 3.53 -19.99
N LEU A 98 -4.81 4.02 -20.37
CA LEU A 98 -4.22 5.24 -19.79
C LEU A 98 -5.16 6.46 -19.92
N ALA A 99 -5.96 6.52 -20.99
CA ALA A 99 -6.94 7.58 -21.20
C ALA A 99 -8.05 7.60 -20.14
N ASP A 100 -8.35 6.47 -19.51
CA ASP A 100 -9.37 6.39 -18.46
C ASP A 100 -8.86 6.93 -17.12
N TYR A 101 -7.55 6.83 -16.85
CA TYR A 101 -6.94 7.42 -15.65
C TYR A 101 -7.00 8.95 -15.71
N ALA A 102 -6.71 9.55 -16.87
CA ALA A 102 -6.71 11.00 -17.07
C ALA A 102 -8.09 11.65 -16.81
N LYS A 103 -9.18 10.91 -16.99
CA LYS A 103 -10.55 11.40 -16.74
C LYS A 103 -10.89 11.52 -15.26
N LEU A 104 -10.12 10.86 -14.38
CA LEU A 104 -10.43 10.79 -12.97
C LEU A 104 -9.99 12.04 -12.22
N ARG A 105 -10.92 12.52 -11.39
CA ARG A 105 -10.69 13.66 -10.50
C ARG A 105 -9.82 13.24 -9.32
N PRO A 106 -8.97 14.15 -8.80
CA PRO A 106 -8.22 13.90 -7.57
C PRO A 106 -9.13 13.51 -6.40
N ALA A 107 -8.70 12.52 -5.62
CA ALA A 107 -9.49 11.95 -4.53
C ALA A 107 -9.33 12.71 -3.21
N PHE A 108 -8.13 13.24 -2.95
CA PHE A 108 -7.78 13.89 -1.68
C PHE A 108 -7.80 15.42 -1.80
N ASP A 109 -6.91 16.00 -2.62
CA ASP A 109 -6.87 17.44 -2.90
C ASP A 109 -7.63 17.77 -4.20
N ARG A 110 -8.86 18.28 -4.06
CA ARG A 110 -9.74 18.59 -5.21
C ARG A 110 -9.24 19.72 -6.12
N LYS A 111 -8.30 20.55 -5.67
CA LYS A 111 -7.87 21.75 -6.43
C LYS A 111 -6.56 21.53 -7.16
N HIS A 112 -5.57 20.95 -6.47
CA HIS A 112 -4.21 20.77 -7.00
C HIS A 112 -3.65 19.38 -6.69
N GLY A 113 -4.53 18.41 -6.48
CA GLY A 113 -4.14 17.03 -6.24
C GLY A 113 -3.75 16.29 -7.51
N THR A 114 -2.84 15.35 -7.33
CA THR A 114 -2.37 14.41 -8.36
C THR A 114 -2.83 12.99 -8.06
N VAL A 115 -3.18 12.69 -6.81
CA VAL A 115 -3.56 11.36 -6.37
C VAL A 115 -5.05 11.11 -6.64
N THR A 116 -5.35 10.03 -7.34
CA THR A 116 -6.70 9.59 -7.74
C THR A 116 -7.03 8.21 -7.21
N ALA A 117 -8.31 7.86 -7.28
CA ALA A 117 -8.78 6.52 -6.92
C ALA A 117 -8.21 5.40 -7.80
N ALA A 118 -7.65 5.71 -8.98
CA ALA A 118 -7.05 4.69 -9.84
C ALA A 118 -5.55 4.51 -9.64
N ASN A 119 -4.87 5.51 -9.07
CA ASN A 119 -3.44 5.46 -8.77
C ASN A 119 -3.15 5.25 -7.27
N SER A 120 -4.20 5.09 -6.47
CA SER A 120 -4.14 4.71 -5.05
C SER A 120 -4.60 3.28 -4.83
N THR A 121 -4.13 2.64 -3.76
CA THR A 121 -4.64 1.31 -3.39
C THR A 121 -6.08 1.38 -2.89
N PRO A 122 -6.96 0.48 -3.34
CA PRO A 122 -8.26 0.30 -2.71
C PRO A 122 -8.10 -0.30 -1.31
N LEU A 123 -9.15 -0.20 -0.50
CA LEU A 123 -9.22 -0.96 0.74
C LEU A 123 -9.44 -2.43 0.41
N THR A 124 -8.56 -3.30 0.92
CA THR A 124 -8.56 -4.72 0.60
C THR A 124 -8.66 -5.56 1.87
N ASP A 125 -9.50 -6.59 1.84
CA ASP A 125 -9.59 -7.60 2.89
C ASP A 125 -8.80 -8.84 2.45
N GLY A 126 -7.88 -9.31 3.30
CA GLY A 126 -7.04 -10.46 2.99
C GLY A 126 -6.23 -10.93 4.20
N ALA A 127 -5.76 -12.18 4.15
CA ALA A 127 -4.91 -12.78 5.16
C ALA A 127 -3.75 -13.53 4.47
N ALA A 128 -2.57 -13.50 5.10
CA ALA A 128 -1.40 -14.25 4.66
C ALA A 128 -0.78 -14.97 5.85
N ALA A 129 -0.23 -16.15 5.62
CA ALA A 129 0.50 -16.94 6.62
C ALA A 129 1.81 -17.43 6.02
N VAL A 130 2.88 -17.36 6.83
CA VAL A 130 4.21 -17.85 6.45
C VAL A 130 4.70 -18.76 7.57
N ILE A 131 5.18 -19.95 7.22
CA ILE A 131 5.78 -20.89 8.16
C ILE A 131 7.29 -20.69 8.13
N LEU A 132 7.85 -20.34 9.29
CA LEU A 132 9.29 -20.18 9.48
C LEU A 132 9.80 -21.31 10.40
N MET A 133 10.96 -21.86 10.06
CA MET A 133 11.64 -22.88 10.86
C MET A 133 13.15 -22.76 10.68
N THR A 134 13.90 -23.33 11.62
CA THR A 134 15.35 -23.44 11.48
C THR A 134 15.72 -24.46 10.39
N GLU A 135 16.84 -24.24 9.71
CA GLU A 135 17.30 -25.13 8.64
C GLU A 135 17.54 -26.56 9.13
N SER A 136 18.07 -26.72 10.36
CA SER A 136 18.24 -28.03 10.99
C SER A 136 16.92 -28.79 11.12
N ARG A 137 15.86 -28.10 11.57
CA ARG A 137 14.56 -28.71 11.76
C ARG A 137 13.88 -29.05 10.43
N ALA A 138 14.07 -28.21 9.41
CA ALA A 138 13.57 -28.51 8.06
C ALA A 138 14.19 -29.79 7.50
N LYS A 139 15.52 -29.96 7.67
CA LYS A 139 16.25 -31.17 7.22
C LYS A 139 15.80 -32.43 7.96
N GLU A 140 15.62 -32.35 9.28
CA GLU A 140 15.10 -33.47 10.08
C GLU A 140 13.71 -33.93 9.62
N LEU A 141 12.84 -32.98 9.26
CA LEU A 141 11.48 -33.26 8.80
C LEU A 141 11.41 -33.60 7.30
N GLY A 142 12.54 -33.57 6.58
CA GLY A 142 12.58 -33.82 5.14
C GLY A 142 11.87 -32.76 4.29
N LEU A 143 11.71 -31.54 4.80
CA LEU A 143 11.06 -30.43 4.11
C LEU A 143 12.06 -29.68 3.24
N VAL A 144 11.63 -29.26 2.04
CA VAL A 144 12.43 -28.43 1.13
C VAL A 144 12.13 -26.95 1.43
N PRO A 145 13.10 -26.16 1.91
CA PRO A 145 12.89 -24.72 2.16
C PRO A 145 12.67 -23.95 0.86
N LEU A 146 11.67 -23.07 0.83
CA LEU A 146 11.38 -22.19 -0.31
C LEU A 146 12.27 -20.95 -0.39
N GLY A 147 12.83 -20.53 0.76
CA GLY A 147 13.71 -19.37 0.85
C GLY A 147 14.34 -19.28 2.22
N VAL A 148 15.47 -18.56 2.29
CA VAL A 148 16.19 -18.29 3.53
C VAL A 148 16.14 -16.80 3.85
N SER A 149 15.73 -16.46 5.07
CA SER A 149 15.77 -15.07 5.53
C SER A 149 17.20 -14.70 5.93
N ALA A 150 17.87 -13.92 5.09
CA ALA A 150 19.24 -13.47 5.36
C ALA A 150 19.31 -12.32 6.38
N GLN A 151 18.42 -11.33 6.24
CA GLN A 151 18.39 -10.17 7.12
C GLN A 151 16.98 -9.57 7.22
N LEU A 152 16.56 -9.28 8.45
CA LEU A 152 15.39 -8.44 8.72
C LEU A 152 15.88 -7.15 9.38
N ARG A 153 15.48 -6.00 8.82
CA ARG A 153 15.74 -4.71 9.45
C ARG A 153 14.48 -3.87 9.46
N ILE A 154 14.17 -3.34 10.64
CA ILE A 154 12.99 -2.52 10.87
C ILE A 154 13.46 -1.08 10.97
N TYR A 155 12.93 -0.24 10.08
CA TYR A 155 13.14 1.20 10.08
C TYR A 155 11.85 1.88 10.50
N CYS A 156 11.97 2.77 11.48
CA CYS A 156 10.89 3.66 11.87
C CYS A 156 11.33 5.07 11.52
N ASP A 157 10.83 5.59 10.41
CA ASP A 157 10.94 7.02 10.15
C ASP A 157 9.94 7.75 11.03
N ARG A 158 10.46 8.64 11.88
CA ARG A 158 9.63 9.38 12.82
C ARG A 158 8.77 10.35 12.02
N CYS A 159 7.45 10.18 12.09
CA CYS A 159 6.44 11.16 11.65
C CYS A 159 6.51 12.41 12.55
N LEU A 160 7.58 13.20 12.46
CA LEU A 160 7.66 14.50 13.11
C LEU A 160 6.75 15.46 12.35
N ALA A 161 5.67 15.88 13.01
CA ALA A 161 4.79 17.01 12.70
C ALA A 161 5.06 17.69 11.34
N GLY A 162 4.43 17.18 10.27
CA GLY A 162 4.40 17.82 8.96
C GLY A 162 5.60 17.57 8.04
N HIS A 163 6.60 16.79 8.46
CA HIS A 163 7.56 16.24 7.51
C HIS A 163 6.99 14.98 6.88
N VAL A 164 6.81 14.99 5.56
CA VAL A 164 6.49 13.83 4.72
C VAL A 164 7.30 12.65 5.23
N ALA A 165 6.63 11.52 5.48
CA ALA A 165 7.24 10.25 5.87
C ALA A 165 8.39 9.96 4.90
N ARG A 166 9.58 10.39 5.29
CA ARG A 166 10.75 10.39 4.44
C ARG A 166 11.09 8.93 4.28
N SER A 167 11.28 8.48 3.03
CA SER A 167 12.30 7.51 2.67
C SER A 167 12.44 6.20 3.47
N GLY A 168 11.47 5.72 4.26
CA GLY A 168 11.65 4.46 5.02
C GLY A 168 12.09 3.29 4.15
N LEU A 169 11.55 3.23 2.93
CA LEU A 169 11.90 2.21 1.93
C LEU A 169 13.25 2.49 1.23
N VAL A 170 13.65 3.75 1.05
CA VAL A 170 14.95 4.11 0.45
C VAL A 170 16.08 3.89 1.46
N ASN A 171 15.87 4.28 2.72
CA ASN A 171 16.75 4.02 3.85
C ASN A 171 16.88 2.52 4.11
N ALA A 172 15.77 1.77 4.02
CA ALA A 172 15.79 0.32 4.14
C ALA A 172 16.55 -0.37 3.01
N ALA A 173 16.30 0.04 1.76
CA ALA A 173 16.95 -0.56 0.59
C ALA A 173 18.47 -0.28 0.57
N GLY A 174 18.89 0.96 0.83
CA GLY A 174 20.31 1.35 0.77
C GLY A 174 21.16 0.75 1.88
N ALA A 175 20.56 0.31 2.98
CA ALA A 175 21.27 -0.20 4.13
C ALA A 175 21.22 -1.73 4.27
N GLY A 176 20.37 -2.40 3.49
CA GLY A 176 20.36 -3.86 3.33
C GLY A 176 21.56 -4.37 2.51
N THR A 177 22.06 -3.56 1.57
CA THR A 177 23.23 -3.88 0.72
C THR A 177 24.58 -3.71 1.40
N CYS A 178 24.63 -3.17 2.63
CA CYS A 178 25.90 -2.80 3.28
C CYS A 178 26.47 -3.85 4.25
N ARG A 179 25.79 -4.97 4.50
CA ARG A 179 26.22 -5.96 5.52
C ARG A 179 26.37 -7.38 4.99
N PHE A 180 25.57 -7.74 4.00
CA PHE A 180 25.97 -8.72 2.99
C PHE A 180 26.71 -7.89 1.95
N ASP A 181 27.94 -8.24 1.57
CA ASP A 181 28.72 -7.56 0.52
C ASP A 181 28.06 -7.73 -0.86
N ASN A 182 26.79 -7.33 -0.98
CA ASN A 182 25.91 -7.55 -2.10
C ASN A 182 25.57 -6.18 -2.70
N GLU A 183 25.96 -6.00 -3.95
CA GLU A 183 25.60 -4.82 -4.70
C GLU A 183 24.13 -4.86 -5.11
N ARG A 184 23.58 -3.71 -5.51
CA ARG A 184 22.19 -3.63 -5.98
C ARG A 184 21.96 -4.45 -7.26
N SER A 185 23.04 -4.74 -8.01
CA SER A 185 23.06 -5.65 -9.16
C SER A 185 22.85 -7.11 -8.78
N ASP A 186 23.16 -7.49 -7.54
CA ASP A 186 23.11 -8.87 -7.08
C ASP A 186 21.71 -9.26 -6.58
N ILE A 187 20.73 -8.37 -6.78
CA ILE A 187 19.33 -8.55 -6.42
C ILE A 187 18.54 -8.90 -7.68
N ASP A 188 18.31 -10.19 -7.90
CA ASP A 188 17.55 -10.68 -9.05
C ASP A 188 16.05 -10.30 -9.00
N ARG A 189 15.48 -10.16 -7.79
CA ARG A 189 14.07 -9.84 -7.59
C ARG A 189 13.86 -8.84 -6.49
N TYR A 190 13.05 -7.82 -6.79
CA TYR A 190 12.68 -6.76 -5.86
C TYR A 190 11.16 -6.63 -5.77
N ALA A 191 10.60 -6.86 -4.58
CA ALA A 191 9.18 -6.66 -4.29
C ALA A 191 9.01 -5.46 -3.34
N ARG A 192 8.09 -4.56 -3.68
CA ARG A 192 7.81 -3.34 -2.90
C ARG A 192 6.30 -3.12 -2.78
N SER A 193 5.85 -2.75 -1.58
CA SER A 193 4.45 -2.36 -1.38
C SER A 193 4.18 -1.01 -2.04
N LEU A 194 3.09 -0.96 -2.83
CA LEU A 194 2.55 0.25 -3.41
C LEU A 194 1.35 0.63 -2.55
N CYS A 195 1.40 1.76 -1.85
CA CYS A 195 0.26 2.30 -1.08
C CYS A 195 -0.40 3.46 -1.84
N SER A 196 0.42 4.31 -2.45
CA SER A 196 0.05 5.17 -3.58
C SER A 196 1.11 5.01 -4.66
N SER A 197 0.76 5.35 -5.91
CA SER A 197 1.69 5.36 -7.04
C SER A 197 2.87 6.34 -6.87
N ASP A 198 2.90 7.13 -5.80
CA ASP A 198 3.97 8.08 -5.49
C ASP A 198 5.19 7.42 -4.82
N THR A 199 5.05 6.18 -4.33
CA THR A 199 6.15 5.54 -3.60
C THR A 199 7.32 5.12 -4.51
N GLY A 200 7.23 5.31 -5.82
CA GLY A 200 8.35 5.28 -6.77
C GLY A 200 8.86 3.89 -7.13
N GLU A 201 8.92 3.61 -8.44
CA GLU A 201 9.89 2.67 -9.00
C GLU A 201 11.19 3.42 -9.28
N TYR A 202 12.30 2.92 -8.76
CA TYR A 202 13.61 3.24 -9.31
C TYR A 202 14.18 1.93 -9.87
N SER A 203 14.06 1.80 -11.20
CA SER A 203 14.75 0.88 -12.10
C SER A 203 15.17 -0.48 -11.50
N VAL A 204 14.41 -1.53 -11.79
CA VAL A 204 14.98 -2.88 -11.82
C VAL A 204 15.68 -2.98 -13.17
N ALA A 205 17.02 -3.05 -13.16
CA ALA A 205 17.81 -3.36 -14.35
C ALA A 205 17.32 -4.71 -14.92
N GLY A 206 17.29 -4.80 -16.25
CA GLY A 206 16.85 -6.00 -16.97
C GLY A 206 17.81 -7.17 -16.83
#